data_AF-A0A1X2GM43-F1
#
_entry.id   AF-A0A1X2GM43-F1
#
_cell.length_a   1.000
_cell.length_b   1.000
_cell.length_c   1.000
_cell.angle_alpha   90.00
_cell.angle_beta   90.00
_cell.angle_gamma   90.00
#
_symmetry.space_group_name_H-M   'P 1'
#
loop_
_entity.id
_entity.type
_entity.pdbx_description
1 polymer ?
#
loop_
_entity_poly.entity_id
_entity_poly.type
_entity_poly.pdbx_seq_one_letter_code
_entity_poly.pdbx_strand_id
1 'polypeptide(L)'
;MGFRRHAAAKPNYTHQDDSEEDEQEISKTRRRSMESTHSLSLTSLHQLAPHGQRYVKVKSKAKSSSKYLSKMILAQVLATDAQTSPHDHPDPDPHPSRPHQAVWALKFSKDGKYVAAAGQDCTIRVWQVINDTSHPETIKVFDDKPIQEYKGHTADILDISWSKNNFLLSSSMDKTVRLWHVSKSECLCVFMHLDFVTSVKFHPKDDRFFLSGSLDGKVRLWSIMDKKVAYWNEVPDESMITAVGFTLDGRTACVGSYTGLVFFYETQGLKYNTQIVVKKKGAKKGKKITGIEPMPNMPPGEEKLLITSNDSRIRMINMKDKSLIYKYKGLVNNTMQIKATFSDDGKFIICGSEDGGAYVWPTGQTSFSPYRYSRDTYDHGFSDDNSLHPSNTATFSVPNSTGPTPRIFTGAPASDERAGLAGWLKRSEQRVKEKLLHPHEHFDAHKSIVTSAIFAPLRTRQQLASTGCDLIYNHTSLPLTKSASNDTSTIATLSLTSLAPSDLSDAPSKELLERSKYDYAQGQIIVTADGHGAIHVWRLDSGQYANRSPLSHRASNLTIASLSPPLKRHSMDGSAAAFDHLTPSLPPSHDSLTTASTSSQLPVAPTAKPSSQKRSFHLFSSLPR
;
A
#
# COMPACT_ATOMS: atom_id res chain seq x y z
N MET A 1 -31.90 20.97 -76.09
CA MET A 1 -32.92 21.43 -75.13
C MET A 1 -32.14 21.88 -73.88
N GLY A 2 -32.06 23.15 -73.44
CA GLY A 2 -32.82 24.38 -73.73
C GLY A 2 -34.00 24.52 -72.76
N PHE A 3 -34.18 25.57 -71.94
CA PHE A 3 -33.42 26.81 -71.64
C PHE A 3 -33.45 27.07 -70.08
N ARG A 4 -33.17 28.21 -69.41
CA ARG A 4 -32.86 29.67 -69.58
C ARG A 4 -32.11 30.09 -68.26
N ARG A 5 -31.43 31.22 -67.94
CA ARG A 5 -31.28 32.65 -68.35
C ARG A 5 -32.51 33.55 -68.11
N HIS A 6 -32.48 34.70 -67.42
CA HIS A 6 -31.47 35.48 -66.63
C HIS A 6 -32.23 36.16 -65.43
N ALA A 7 -31.84 37.17 -64.63
CA ALA A 7 -30.82 38.23 -64.64
C ALA A 7 -30.48 38.73 -63.19
N ALA A 8 -29.92 39.94 -63.00
CA ALA A 8 -29.63 40.58 -61.70
C ALA A 8 -29.71 42.13 -61.75
N ALA A 9 -29.95 42.82 -60.62
CA ALA A 9 -29.81 44.29 -60.46
C ALA A 9 -29.66 44.70 -58.97
N LYS A 10 -29.20 45.95 -58.73
CA LYS A 10 -29.06 46.66 -57.42
C LYS A 10 -29.97 47.92 -57.44
N PRO A 11 -29.77 48.97 -56.60
CA PRO A 11 -29.41 49.09 -55.17
C PRO A 11 -30.48 49.94 -54.40
N ASN A 12 -30.23 50.28 -53.12
CA ASN A 12 -30.36 51.67 -52.67
C ASN A 12 -29.56 51.95 -51.38
N TYR A 13 -29.30 53.24 -51.09
CA TYR A 13 -28.45 53.76 -50.01
C TYR A 13 -29.23 54.80 -49.17
N THR A 14 -28.96 54.86 -47.87
CA THR A 14 -29.00 56.10 -47.06
C THR A 14 -27.98 55.98 -45.92
N HIS A 15 -27.43 57.12 -45.49
CA HIS A 15 -26.36 57.23 -44.48
C HIS A 15 -26.89 57.67 -43.11
N GLN A 16 -26.00 57.56 -42.12
CA GLN A 16 -25.60 58.52 -41.06
C GLN A 16 -25.39 57.77 -39.71
N ASP A 17 -24.16 57.70 -39.20
CA ASP A 17 -23.44 58.68 -38.32
C ASP A 17 -24.03 58.63 -36.88
N ASP A 18 -23.30 58.64 -35.77
CA ASP A 18 -21.92 59.02 -35.37
C ASP A 18 -21.29 57.91 -34.48
N SER A 19 -19.97 57.66 -34.33
CA SER A 19 -18.72 58.43 -34.18
C SER A 19 -18.23 58.62 -32.70
N GLU A 20 -17.11 57.94 -32.39
CA GLU A 20 -16.05 58.23 -31.38
C GLU A 20 -16.44 58.28 -29.86
N GLU A 21 -15.55 58.20 -28.85
CA GLU A 21 -14.06 58.33 -28.75
C GLU A 21 -13.39 57.19 -27.90
N ASP A 22 -12.06 57.05 -28.00
CA ASP A 22 -11.18 56.31 -27.08
C ASP A 22 -10.56 57.25 -26.02
N GLU A 23 -10.19 56.79 -24.81
CA GLU A 23 -8.90 57.22 -24.22
C GLU A 23 -8.28 56.33 -23.10
N GLN A 24 -6.96 56.14 -23.25
CA GLN A 24 -5.85 55.96 -22.28
C GLN A 24 -6.14 55.54 -20.81
N GLU A 25 -5.60 54.43 -20.30
CA GLU A 25 -4.19 54.12 -19.96
C GLU A 25 -3.64 54.82 -18.69
N ILE A 26 -3.13 54.05 -17.72
CA ILE A 26 -1.80 54.23 -17.09
C ILE A 26 -1.47 53.10 -16.09
N SER A 27 -0.22 52.65 -16.13
CA SER A 27 0.35 51.64 -15.23
C SER A 27 0.93 52.24 -13.95
N LYS A 28 1.17 51.40 -12.90
CA LYS A 28 2.53 51.27 -12.33
C LYS A 28 2.67 50.13 -11.30
N THR A 29 3.92 49.72 -11.15
CA THR A 29 4.36 48.52 -10.41
C THR A 29 5.04 48.91 -9.09
N ARG A 30 5.08 47.97 -8.14
CA ARG A 30 6.19 47.76 -7.18
C ARG A 30 6.27 48.71 -5.97
N ARG A 31 6.21 48.13 -4.76
CA ARG A 31 7.35 48.13 -3.83
C ARG A 31 7.19 47.09 -2.71
N ARG A 32 8.32 46.55 -2.25
CA ARG A 32 8.45 45.96 -0.91
C ARG A 32 8.57 47.09 0.10
N SER A 33 8.11 46.87 1.32
CA SER A 33 8.93 47.20 2.49
C SER A 33 8.82 46.08 3.52
N MET A 34 9.85 45.93 4.34
CA MET A 34 9.77 45.24 5.63
C MET A 34 9.60 46.32 6.69
N GLU A 35 8.78 46.06 7.70
CA GLU A 35 9.04 46.58 9.04
C GLU A 35 8.33 45.73 10.09
N SER A 36 8.87 45.72 11.30
CA SER A 36 8.54 44.73 12.33
C SER A 36 8.39 45.37 13.70
N THR A 37 7.20 45.29 14.28
CA THR A 37 6.99 45.46 15.72
C THR A 37 6.01 44.41 16.25
N HIS A 38 6.30 43.97 17.46
CA HIS A 38 5.71 42.80 18.09
C HIS A 38 4.20 42.93 18.34
N SER A 39 3.44 41.88 17.99
CA SER A 39 2.26 41.49 18.77
C SER A 39 2.43 40.04 19.23
N LEU A 40 2.38 39.83 20.55
CA LEU A 40 2.60 38.52 21.17
C LEU A 40 1.33 37.66 21.09
N SER A 41 1.06 37.12 19.91
CA SER A 41 0.09 36.03 19.76
C SER A 41 0.69 34.76 20.36
N LEU A 42 0.17 34.34 21.53
CA LEU A 42 0.56 33.11 22.20
C LEU A 42 0.21 31.90 21.31
N THR A 43 1.21 31.40 20.59
CA THR A 43 1.10 30.17 19.82
C THR A 43 0.80 29.02 20.77
N SER A 44 -0.38 28.41 20.60
CA SER A 44 -0.70 27.16 21.29
C SER A 44 0.38 26.12 20.95
N LEU A 45 1.19 25.77 21.95
CA LEU A 45 2.22 24.74 21.85
C LEU A 45 1.52 23.38 21.74
N HIS A 46 1.10 23.05 20.52
CA HIS A 46 0.79 21.68 20.13
C HIS A 46 2.09 20.87 20.25
N GLN A 47 2.30 20.32 21.45
CA GLN A 47 3.41 19.44 21.78
C GLN A 47 3.38 18.27 20.78
N LEU A 48 4.37 18.23 19.90
CA LEU A 48 4.50 17.15 18.93
C LEU A 48 4.62 15.83 19.70
N ALA A 49 4.02 14.76 19.15
CA ALA A 49 4.22 13.43 19.71
C ALA A 49 5.74 13.11 19.74
N PRO A 50 6.23 12.32 20.71
CA PRO A 50 7.67 12.13 20.96
C PRO A 50 8.49 11.72 19.72
N HIS A 51 7.87 11.08 18.73
CA HIS A 51 8.47 10.77 17.44
C HIS A 51 8.86 11.97 16.56
N GLY A 52 8.50 13.21 16.94
CA GLY A 52 8.85 14.46 16.25
C GLY A 52 8.14 14.72 14.90
N GLN A 53 7.74 13.66 14.19
CA GLN A 53 7.08 13.74 12.88
C GLN A 53 5.75 14.49 12.90
N ARG A 54 5.46 15.17 11.79
CA ARG A 54 4.18 15.87 11.54
C ARG A 54 3.16 14.94 10.90
N TYR A 55 1.89 15.06 11.30
CA TYR A 55 0.80 14.33 10.67
C TYR A 55 0.53 14.81 9.23
N VAL A 56 0.26 13.85 8.35
CA VAL A 56 0.02 14.06 6.91
C VAL A 56 -1.41 14.56 6.66
N LYS A 57 -1.58 15.45 5.68
CA LYS A 57 -2.89 16.03 5.34
C LYS A 57 -3.79 15.03 4.61
N VAL A 58 -4.67 14.36 5.37
CA VAL A 58 -5.68 13.43 4.81
C VAL A 58 -6.90 14.17 4.27
N LYS A 59 -7.27 13.82 3.03
CA LYS A 59 -8.46 14.28 2.30
C LYS A 59 -9.54 13.20 2.39
N SER A 60 -10.74 13.54 2.87
CA SER A 60 -11.87 12.60 2.94
C SER A 60 -13.03 13.03 2.04
N LYS A 61 -13.75 12.05 1.49
CA LYS A 61 -15.03 12.27 0.77
C LYS A 61 -16.26 11.96 1.64
N ALA A 62 -16.06 11.55 2.89
CA ALA A 62 -17.14 11.37 3.85
C ALA A 62 -17.56 12.71 4.49
N LYS A 63 -18.85 12.83 4.86
CA LYS A 63 -19.34 13.89 5.77
C LYS A 63 -19.20 13.49 7.26
N SER A 64 -18.59 12.35 7.56
CA SER A 64 -18.49 11.80 8.93
C SER A 64 -17.27 12.35 9.68
N SER A 65 -17.37 12.41 11.01
CA SER A 65 -16.33 12.92 11.92
C SER A 65 -15.16 11.96 12.13
N SER A 66 -15.36 10.65 11.98
CA SER A 66 -14.31 9.64 12.15
C SER A 66 -13.43 9.59 10.89
N LYS A 67 -12.18 10.07 11.02
CA LYS A 67 -11.12 9.98 10.01
C LYS A 67 -10.11 8.91 10.39
N TYR A 68 -10.12 7.77 9.72
CA TYR A 68 -9.29 6.61 10.12
C TYR A 68 -7.81 6.73 9.71
N LEU A 69 -7.43 7.67 8.83
CA LEU A 69 -6.02 8.00 8.55
C LEU A 69 -5.53 9.26 9.29
N SER A 70 -6.33 9.85 10.19
CA SER A 70 -6.09 11.18 10.78
C SER A 70 -4.74 11.40 11.47
N LYS A 71 -4.15 10.35 12.03
CA LYS A 71 -2.87 10.34 12.74
C LYS A 71 -1.71 9.75 11.91
N MET A 72 -1.80 9.78 10.58
CA MET A 72 -0.77 9.20 9.72
C MET A 72 0.50 10.06 9.65
N ILE A 73 1.68 9.44 9.76
CA ILE A 73 3.00 10.04 9.56
C ILE A 73 3.77 9.32 8.45
N LEU A 74 4.71 10.01 7.80
CA LEU A 74 5.79 9.36 7.05
C LEU A 74 6.87 8.96 8.06
N ALA A 75 7.17 7.67 8.15
CA ALA A 75 8.10 7.13 9.15
C ALA A 75 9.47 6.75 8.58
N GLN A 76 9.52 6.34 7.32
CA GLN A 76 10.76 5.94 6.65
C GLN A 76 10.62 6.12 5.13
N VAL A 77 11.75 6.38 4.46
CA VAL A 77 11.92 6.26 3.01
C VAL A 77 12.98 5.19 2.80
N LEU A 78 12.67 4.13 2.05
CA LEU A 78 13.65 3.07 1.77
C LEU A 78 14.47 3.45 0.54
N ALA A 79 15.79 3.35 0.65
CA ALA A 79 16.70 3.60 -0.45
C ALA A 79 16.73 2.40 -1.40
N THR A 80 16.64 2.66 -2.70
CA THR A 80 17.38 1.90 -3.71
C THR A 80 18.74 2.59 -3.88
N ASP A 81 19.84 1.84 -4.07
CA ASP A 81 21.22 2.36 -4.03
C ASP A 81 21.62 3.26 -5.24
N ALA A 82 20.65 3.95 -5.85
CA ALA A 82 20.85 5.00 -6.86
C ALA A 82 20.90 6.42 -6.26
N GLN A 83 20.96 6.55 -4.93
CA GLN A 83 20.99 7.82 -4.19
C GLN A 83 22.18 7.91 -3.22
N THR A 84 23.41 7.72 -3.74
CA THR A 84 24.64 8.01 -2.98
C THR A 84 25.82 8.42 -3.89
N SER A 85 25.88 9.71 -4.20
CA SER A 85 27.09 10.43 -4.64
C SER A 85 27.19 11.68 -3.75
N PRO A 86 28.20 11.83 -2.87
CA PRO A 86 28.26 12.96 -1.94
C PRO A 86 28.71 14.30 -2.54
N HIS A 87 29.09 14.33 -3.83
CA HIS A 87 29.82 15.46 -4.42
C HIS A 87 29.05 16.27 -5.48
N ASP A 88 27.87 15.83 -5.88
CA ASP A 88 27.07 16.57 -6.87
C ASP A 88 26.35 17.76 -6.20
N HIS A 89 26.71 18.97 -6.65
CA HIS A 89 25.99 20.19 -6.30
C HIS A 89 24.50 20.10 -6.70
N PRO A 90 23.61 20.92 -6.10
CA PRO A 90 22.20 20.99 -6.52
C PRO A 90 22.09 21.62 -7.92
N ASP A 91 22.19 20.77 -8.94
CA ASP A 91 22.03 21.11 -10.35
C ASP A 91 20.61 21.67 -10.62
N PRO A 92 20.46 22.88 -11.20
CA PRO A 92 19.15 23.49 -11.41
C PRO A 92 18.22 22.72 -12.35
N ASP A 93 18.77 21.94 -13.30
CA ASP A 93 18.01 21.28 -14.36
C ASP A 93 18.17 19.74 -14.33
N PRO A 94 17.08 18.95 -14.19
CA PRO A 94 17.18 17.50 -14.10
C PRO A 94 17.48 16.85 -15.46
N HIS A 95 18.76 16.57 -15.71
CA HIS A 95 19.24 15.92 -16.94
C HIS A 95 18.50 14.57 -17.20
N PRO A 96 17.96 14.32 -18.41
CA PRO A 96 17.04 13.20 -18.69
C PRO A 96 17.71 11.81 -18.81
N SER A 97 18.87 11.61 -18.19
CA SER A 97 19.72 10.41 -18.30
C SER A 97 19.63 9.44 -17.12
N ARG A 98 18.88 9.77 -16.04
CA ARG A 98 18.63 8.81 -14.96
C ARG A 98 17.82 7.61 -15.49
N PRO A 99 18.29 6.35 -15.33
CA PRO A 99 17.49 5.20 -15.68
C PRO A 99 16.22 5.22 -14.82
N HIS A 100 15.06 5.00 -15.44
CA HIS A 100 13.81 4.98 -14.72
C HIS A 100 13.77 3.72 -13.85
N GLN A 101 13.54 3.87 -12.54
CA GLN A 101 13.53 2.76 -11.56
C GLN A 101 12.12 2.51 -11.02
N ALA A 102 11.10 2.61 -11.88
CA ALA A 102 9.71 2.42 -11.48
C ALA A 102 9.51 1.05 -10.81
N VAL A 103 8.99 1.05 -9.58
CA VAL A 103 8.65 -0.16 -8.84
C VAL A 103 7.21 -0.54 -9.20
N TRP A 104 6.97 -1.70 -9.80
CA TRP A 104 5.62 -2.14 -10.19
C TRP A 104 5.04 -3.20 -9.24
N ALA A 105 5.90 -3.95 -8.58
CA ALA A 105 5.53 -5.03 -7.68
C ALA A 105 6.05 -4.74 -6.26
N LEU A 106 5.15 -4.72 -5.28
CA LEU A 106 5.45 -4.52 -3.87
C LEU A 106 4.58 -5.49 -3.05
N LYS A 107 5.18 -6.37 -2.25
CA LYS A 107 4.46 -7.37 -1.43
C LYS A 107 5.22 -7.72 -0.15
N PHE A 108 4.48 -7.80 0.96
CA PHE A 108 4.95 -8.41 2.21
C PHE A 108 4.97 -9.95 2.12
N SER A 109 5.91 -10.57 2.84
CA SER A 109 5.94 -12.01 3.10
C SER A 109 4.74 -12.45 3.94
N LYS A 110 4.39 -13.74 3.88
CA LYS A 110 3.22 -14.28 4.59
C LYS A 110 3.43 -14.40 6.10
N ASP A 111 4.67 -14.41 6.56
CA ASP A 111 5.03 -14.30 7.96
C ASP A 111 5.13 -12.85 8.46
N GLY A 112 5.05 -11.85 7.58
CA GLY A 112 5.16 -10.43 7.91
C GLY A 112 6.56 -9.92 8.24
N LYS A 113 7.61 -10.75 8.07
CA LYS A 113 8.99 -10.41 8.39
C LYS A 113 9.70 -9.57 7.32
N TYR A 114 9.20 -9.58 6.08
CA TYR A 114 9.87 -8.96 4.94
C TYR A 114 8.90 -8.18 4.06
N VAL A 115 9.39 -7.13 3.40
CA VAL A 115 8.77 -6.56 2.20
C VAL A 115 9.70 -6.75 1.01
N ALA A 116 9.16 -7.18 -0.12
CA ALA A 116 9.86 -7.22 -1.38
C ALA A 116 9.33 -6.14 -2.34
N ALA A 117 10.24 -5.48 -3.06
CA ALA A 117 9.93 -4.59 -4.17
C ALA A 117 10.68 -5.03 -5.44
N ALA A 118 10.07 -4.87 -6.60
CA ALA A 118 10.68 -5.14 -7.91
C ALA A 118 10.07 -4.27 -9.01
N GLY A 119 10.82 -4.07 -10.09
CA GLY A 119 10.35 -3.30 -11.24
C GLY A 119 11.35 -3.16 -12.38
N GLN A 120 11.59 -1.92 -12.79
CA GLN A 120 12.28 -1.56 -14.04
C GLN A 120 13.79 -1.81 -14.06
N ASP A 121 14.45 -1.79 -12.89
CA ASP A 121 15.88 -2.07 -12.77
C ASP A 121 16.21 -3.57 -12.76
N CYS A 122 15.24 -4.42 -13.14
CA CYS A 122 15.36 -5.88 -13.25
C CYS A 122 15.81 -6.59 -11.96
N THR A 123 15.73 -5.88 -10.82
CA THR A 123 16.23 -6.32 -9.52
C THR A 123 15.05 -6.46 -8.55
N ILE A 124 15.11 -7.50 -7.71
CA ILE A 124 14.19 -7.64 -6.56
C ILE A 124 14.98 -7.26 -5.32
N ARG A 125 14.47 -6.30 -4.54
CA ARG A 125 15.02 -5.96 -3.22
C ARG A 125 14.09 -6.46 -2.14
N VAL A 126 14.67 -7.04 -1.09
CA VAL A 126 13.93 -7.50 0.10
C VAL A 126 14.48 -6.78 1.31
N TRP A 127 13.64 -6.06 2.05
CA TRP A 127 13.99 -5.45 3.33
C TRP A 127 13.37 -6.27 4.47
N GLN A 128 14.13 -6.43 5.55
CA GLN A 128 13.67 -7.07 6.78
C GLN A 128 12.95 -6.04 7.66
N VAL A 129 11.86 -6.46 8.30
CA VAL A 129 11.19 -5.70 9.35
C VAL A 129 12.04 -5.80 10.62
N ILE A 130 12.28 -4.67 11.29
CA ILE A 130 13.11 -4.59 12.50
C ILE A 130 12.61 -5.63 13.54
N ASN A 131 13.56 -6.37 14.11
CA ASN A 131 13.31 -7.49 15.01
C ASN A 131 14.34 -7.60 16.15
N ASP A 132 15.17 -6.58 16.33
CA ASP A 132 16.19 -6.50 17.39
C ASP A 132 16.03 -5.20 18.21
N THR A 133 16.96 -4.98 19.13
CA THR A 133 17.02 -3.82 20.03
C THR A 133 18.04 -2.76 19.61
N SER A 134 18.62 -2.86 18.39
CA SER A 134 19.65 -1.93 17.91
C SER A 134 19.13 -0.51 17.64
N HIS A 135 17.81 -0.36 17.51
CA HIS A 135 17.12 0.89 17.20
C HIS A 135 16.16 1.32 18.34
N PRO A 136 16.67 1.73 19.52
CA PRO A 136 15.83 2.14 20.64
C PRO A 136 14.92 3.35 20.31
N GLU A 137 13.69 3.32 20.83
CA GLU A 137 12.64 4.35 20.65
C GLU A 137 12.38 4.78 19.19
N THR A 138 12.49 3.85 18.24
CA THR A 138 12.32 4.12 16.80
C THR A 138 10.87 4.13 16.35
N ILE A 139 10.60 4.84 15.24
CA ILE A 139 9.37 4.68 14.44
C ILE A 139 9.61 3.97 13.08
N LYS A 140 10.86 3.63 12.74
CA LYS A 140 11.17 2.87 11.52
C LYS A 140 10.43 1.52 11.53
N VAL A 141 10.27 0.93 10.36
CA VAL A 141 9.64 -0.39 10.18
C VAL A 141 10.66 -1.42 9.69
N PHE A 142 11.63 -0.98 8.88
CA PHE A 142 12.62 -1.85 8.25
C PHE A 142 14.04 -1.35 8.52
N ASP A 143 15.01 -2.21 8.25
CA ASP A 143 16.40 -1.77 8.06
C ASP A 143 16.51 -0.84 6.84
N ASP A 144 17.47 0.10 6.85
CA ASP A 144 17.60 1.09 5.76
C ASP A 144 18.12 0.47 4.45
N LYS A 145 18.77 -0.69 4.52
CA LYS A 145 19.29 -1.46 3.38
C LYS A 145 18.52 -2.77 3.18
N PRO A 146 18.40 -3.27 1.94
CA PRO A 146 17.83 -4.60 1.71
C PRO A 146 18.75 -5.70 2.25
N ILE A 147 18.14 -6.74 2.83
CA ILE A 147 18.83 -7.97 3.26
C ILE A 147 19.14 -8.92 2.08
N GLN A 148 18.41 -8.79 0.96
CA GLN A 148 18.68 -9.50 -0.28
C GLN A 148 18.44 -8.60 -1.50
N GLU A 149 19.34 -8.68 -2.49
CA GLU A 149 19.13 -8.20 -3.85
C GLU A 149 19.21 -9.37 -4.85
N TYR A 150 18.08 -9.75 -5.45
CA TYR A 150 18.05 -10.76 -6.51
C TYR A 150 18.20 -10.12 -7.89
N LYS A 151 19.26 -10.51 -8.60
CA LYS A 151 19.60 -10.06 -9.95
C LYS A 151 19.60 -11.26 -10.88
N GLY A 152 19.22 -11.07 -12.14
CA GLY A 152 19.25 -12.13 -13.16
C GLY A 152 18.06 -12.15 -14.12
N HIS A 153 16.96 -11.44 -13.81
CA HIS A 153 16.01 -11.04 -14.85
C HIS A 153 16.70 -10.09 -15.84
N THR A 154 16.36 -10.17 -17.12
CA THR A 154 16.96 -9.32 -18.18
C THR A 154 16.02 -8.23 -18.70
N ALA A 155 14.82 -8.12 -18.15
CA ALA A 155 13.85 -7.06 -18.40
C ALA A 155 12.89 -6.89 -17.21
N ASP A 156 12.14 -5.79 -17.25
CA ASP A 156 11.02 -5.38 -16.40
C ASP A 156 10.31 -6.50 -15.59
N ILE A 157 10.33 -6.41 -14.24
CA ILE A 157 9.64 -7.35 -13.33
C ILE A 157 8.23 -6.83 -13.01
N LEU A 158 7.21 -7.50 -13.56
CA LEU A 158 5.82 -7.03 -13.60
C LEU A 158 4.97 -7.45 -12.39
N ASP A 159 5.28 -8.57 -11.75
CA ASP A 159 4.59 -9.04 -10.55
C ASP A 159 5.49 -9.92 -9.68
N ILE A 160 5.18 -9.97 -8.38
CA ILE A 160 5.85 -10.86 -7.42
C ILE A 160 4.82 -11.50 -6.47
N SER A 161 5.11 -12.73 -6.02
CA SER A 161 4.24 -13.45 -5.09
C SER A 161 5.06 -14.22 -4.06
N TRP A 162 4.80 -13.96 -2.77
CA TRP A 162 5.33 -14.75 -1.66
C TRP A 162 4.49 -16.00 -1.40
N SER A 163 5.18 -17.11 -1.10
CA SER A 163 4.65 -18.35 -0.53
C SER A 163 4.52 -18.24 1.00
N LYS A 164 3.95 -19.24 1.67
CA LYS A 164 3.91 -19.33 3.14
C LYS A 164 5.28 -19.60 3.75
N ASN A 165 6.08 -20.39 3.03
CA ASN A 165 7.41 -20.85 3.42
C ASN A 165 8.52 -19.93 2.86
N ASN A 166 8.25 -18.62 2.75
CA ASN A 166 9.19 -17.57 2.31
C ASN A 166 9.93 -17.82 0.97
N PHE A 167 9.37 -18.66 0.09
CA PHE A 167 9.71 -18.62 -1.33
C PHE A 167 9.08 -17.40 -1.98
N LEU A 168 9.77 -16.82 -2.96
CA LEU A 168 9.33 -15.68 -3.74
C LEU A 168 9.34 -16.05 -5.23
N LEU A 169 8.23 -15.82 -5.91
CA LEU A 169 8.14 -15.86 -7.36
C LEU A 169 8.16 -14.44 -7.92
N SER A 170 8.81 -14.26 -9.07
CA SER A 170 8.81 -13.02 -9.87
C SER A 170 8.51 -13.32 -11.33
N SER A 171 7.73 -12.47 -12.01
CA SER A 171 7.36 -12.62 -13.42
C SER A 171 7.74 -11.38 -14.23
N SER A 172 8.30 -11.56 -15.43
CA SER A 172 8.98 -10.48 -16.17
C SER A 172 8.66 -10.44 -17.68
N MET A 173 8.96 -9.29 -18.31
CA MET A 173 9.06 -9.16 -19.76
C MET A 173 10.20 -9.99 -20.38
N ASP A 174 11.14 -10.53 -19.60
CA ASP A 174 12.14 -11.50 -20.08
C ASP A 174 11.56 -12.89 -20.42
N LYS A 175 10.22 -13.01 -20.36
CA LYS A 175 9.46 -14.23 -20.64
C LYS A 175 9.71 -15.35 -19.64
N THR A 176 10.25 -15.04 -18.46
CA THR A 176 10.43 -16.01 -17.37
C THR A 176 9.59 -15.70 -16.14
N VAL A 177 9.24 -16.77 -15.42
CA VAL A 177 9.02 -16.73 -13.98
C VAL A 177 10.26 -17.26 -13.29
N ARG A 178 10.70 -16.64 -12.20
CA ARG A 178 11.85 -17.08 -11.39
C ARG A 178 11.46 -17.34 -9.95
N LEU A 179 12.15 -18.31 -9.33
CA LEU A 179 11.95 -18.73 -7.94
C LEU A 179 13.18 -18.39 -7.10
N TRP A 180 12.93 -17.77 -5.95
CA TRP A 180 13.94 -17.31 -4.98
C TRP A 180 13.52 -17.72 -3.56
N HIS A 181 14.42 -17.64 -2.57
CA HIS A 181 14.11 -17.86 -1.15
C HIS A 181 14.99 -16.98 -0.27
N VAL A 182 14.44 -16.35 0.77
CA VAL A 182 15.12 -15.30 1.56
C VAL A 182 16.48 -15.69 2.17
N SER A 183 16.73 -17.00 2.39
CA SER A 183 17.99 -17.53 2.88
C SER A 183 19.03 -17.88 1.80
N LYS A 184 18.80 -17.51 0.53
CA LYS A 184 19.64 -17.87 -0.62
C LYS A 184 19.70 -16.73 -1.64
N SER A 185 20.90 -16.28 -1.97
CA SER A 185 21.14 -15.23 -2.99
C SER A 185 20.95 -15.72 -4.44
N GLU A 186 20.97 -17.04 -4.67
CA GLU A 186 20.88 -17.66 -6.00
C GLU A 186 19.44 -17.83 -6.52
N CYS A 187 19.28 -17.85 -7.85
CA CYS A 187 18.02 -18.20 -8.52
C CYS A 187 17.79 -19.71 -8.47
N LEU A 188 16.72 -20.16 -7.83
CA LEU A 188 16.46 -21.59 -7.55
C LEU A 188 15.85 -22.35 -8.72
N CYS A 189 15.03 -21.67 -9.53
CA CYS A 189 14.41 -22.21 -10.73
C CYS A 189 13.98 -21.09 -11.68
N VAL A 190 13.97 -21.39 -12.98
CA VAL A 190 13.48 -20.52 -14.04
C VAL A 190 12.43 -21.31 -14.84
N PHE A 191 11.27 -20.70 -15.09
CA PHE A 191 10.16 -21.28 -15.85
C PHE A 191 9.90 -20.40 -17.08
N MET A 192 10.02 -20.96 -18.29
CA MET A 192 9.96 -20.19 -19.54
C MET A 192 8.55 -20.12 -20.13
N HIS A 193 8.21 -18.97 -20.70
CA HIS A 193 6.99 -18.70 -21.46
C HIS A 193 7.32 -18.27 -22.90
N LEU A 194 6.32 -18.25 -23.79
CA LEU A 194 6.49 -17.79 -25.17
C LEU A 194 6.43 -16.26 -25.27
N ASP A 195 5.77 -15.59 -24.31
CA ASP A 195 5.72 -14.13 -24.22
C ASP A 195 5.68 -13.59 -22.79
N PHE A 196 5.73 -12.26 -22.62
CA PHE A 196 5.87 -11.56 -21.34
C PHE A 196 4.89 -12.08 -20.27
N VAL A 197 5.40 -12.36 -19.08
CA VAL A 197 4.59 -12.92 -17.98
C VAL A 197 4.09 -11.79 -17.09
N THR A 198 2.82 -11.44 -17.25
CA THR A 198 2.23 -10.20 -16.69
C THR A 198 1.82 -10.30 -15.23
N SER A 199 1.59 -11.50 -14.72
CA SER A 199 1.23 -11.75 -13.32
C SER A 199 1.49 -13.20 -12.92
N VAL A 200 1.91 -13.37 -11.66
CA VAL A 200 2.20 -14.67 -11.02
C VAL A 200 1.61 -14.72 -9.61
N LYS A 201 1.09 -15.89 -9.21
CA LYS A 201 0.52 -16.14 -7.87
C LYS A 201 0.85 -17.56 -7.41
N PHE A 202 1.43 -17.71 -6.21
CA PHE A 202 1.42 -19.00 -5.51
C PHE A 202 -0.03 -19.46 -5.25
N HIS A 203 -0.29 -20.77 -5.31
CA HIS A 203 -1.59 -21.32 -4.96
C HIS A 203 -1.83 -21.21 -3.44
N PRO A 204 -2.96 -20.62 -2.98
CA PRO A 204 -3.11 -20.15 -1.59
C PRO A 204 -3.17 -21.29 -0.55
N LYS A 205 -3.34 -22.54 -0.96
CA LYS A 205 -3.38 -23.71 -0.07
C LYS A 205 -2.18 -24.66 -0.23
N ASP A 206 -1.45 -24.60 -1.33
CA ASP A 206 -0.37 -25.55 -1.65
C ASP A 206 0.79 -24.84 -2.35
N ASP A 207 1.89 -24.61 -1.62
CA ASP A 207 3.07 -23.88 -2.08
C ASP A 207 3.83 -24.63 -3.20
N ARG A 208 3.49 -25.90 -3.52
CA ARG A 208 4.09 -26.65 -4.63
C ARG A 208 3.65 -26.16 -6.01
N PHE A 209 2.56 -25.40 -6.09
CA PHE A 209 1.96 -24.93 -7.35
C PHE A 209 1.88 -23.41 -7.43
N PHE A 210 2.01 -22.88 -8.65
CA PHE A 210 1.73 -21.47 -8.94
C PHE A 210 1.00 -21.28 -10.26
N LEU A 211 0.21 -20.21 -10.32
CA LEU A 211 -0.51 -19.74 -11.50
C LEU A 211 0.27 -18.60 -12.14
N SER A 212 0.28 -18.57 -13.46
CA SER A 212 0.92 -17.51 -14.26
C SER A 212 0.04 -17.14 -15.45
N GLY A 213 0.05 -15.86 -15.81
CA GLY A 213 -0.61 -15.32 -17.00
C GLY A 213 0.41 -14.60 -17.88
N SER A 214 0.30 -14.77 -19.20
CA SER A 214 1.21 -14.19 -20.18
C SER A 214 0.44 -13.50 -21.32
N LEU A 215 1.12 -12.61 -22.04
CA LEU A 215 0.56 -11.99 -23.25
C LEU A 215 0.30 -13.02 -24.37
N ASP A 216 0.88 -14.22 -24.30
CA ASP A 216 0.64 -15.35 -25.22
C ASP A 216 -0.74 -16.02 -25.08
N GLY A 217 -1.70 -15.36 -24.41
CA GLY A 217 -3.07 -15.83 -24.21
C GLY A 217 -3.23 -17.02 -23.24
N LYS A 218 -2.14 -17.61 -22.73
CA LYS A 218 -2.19 -18.91 -22.04
C LYS A 218 -1.94 -18.80 -20.54
N VAL A 219 -2.97 -19.14 -19.77
CA VAL A 219 -2.89 -19.33 -18.32
C VAL A 219 -2.23 -20.69 -18.04
N ARG A 220 -1.26 -20.73 -17.12
CA ARG A 220 -0.50 -21.95 -16.79
C ARG A 220 -0.43 -22.15 -15.29
N LEU A 221 -0.81 -23.35 -14.84
CA LEU A 221 -0.54 -23.87 -13.50
C LEU A 221 0.72 -24.73 -13.57
N TRP A 222 1.76 -24.30 -12.88
CA TRP A 222 3.06 -24.98 -12.83
C TRP A 222 3.20 -25.81 -11.57
N SER A 223 3.82 -26.98 -11.68
CA SER A 223 4.39 -27.71 -10.55
C SER A 223 5.85 -27.30 -10.37
N ILE A 224 6.19 -26.78 -9.19
CA ILE A 224 7.56 -26.40 -8.83
C ILE A 224 8.44 -27.64 -8.66
N MET A 225 7.89 -28.71 -8.06
CA MET A 225 8.61 -29.97 -7.81
C MET A 225 8.99 -30.66 -9.12
N ASP A 226 8.06 -30.71 -10.08
CA ASP A 226 8.28 -31.30 -11.40
C ASP A 226 8.98 -30.35 -12.40
N LYS A 227 9.19 -29.09 -12.01
CA LYS A 227 9.72 -28.00 -12.84
C LYS A 227 9.00 -27.80 -14.20
N LYS A 228 7.70 -28.13 -14.28
CA LYS A 228 6.94 -28.19 -15.54
C LYS A 228 5.51 -27.63 -15.39
N VAL A 229 4.91 -27.29 -16.52
CA VAL A 229 3.46 -27.00 -16.60
C VAL A 229 2.69 -28.25 -16.21
N ALA A 230 1.88 -28.17 -15.15
CA ALA A 230 0.97 -29.25 -14.77
C ALA A 230 -0.31 -29.20 -15.62
N TYR A 231 -0.88 -28.00 -15.77
CA TYR A 231 -2.01 -27.72 -16.65
C TYR A 231 -1.84 -26.35 -17.31
N TRP A 232 -2.40 -26.19 -18.50
CA TRP A 232 -2.55 -24.89 -19.15
C TRP A 232 -3.92 -24.79 -19.84
N ASN A 233 -4.37 -23.57 -20.08
CA ASN A 233 -5.50 -23.31 -20.96
C ASN A 233 -5.30 -21.95 -21.66
N GLU A 234 -6.01 -21.76 -22.76
CA GLU A 234 -6.02 -20.53 -23.54
C GLU A 234 -7.26 -19.70 -23.15
N VAL A 235 -7.16 -18.37 -23.20
CA VAL A 235 -8.36 -17.54 -23.11
C VAL A 235 -8.95 -17.31 -24.52
N PRO A 236 -10.29 -17.30 -24.68
CA PRO A 236 -10.94 -16.98 -25.93
C PRO A 236 -10.46 -15.67 -26.59
N ASP A 237 -10.67 -15.60 -27.91
CA ASP A 237 -10.38 -14.43 -28.77
C ASP A 237 -8.92 -13.93 -28.70
N GLU A 238 -7.96 -14.84 -28.50
CA GLU A 238 -6.51 -14.58 -28.37
C GLU A 238 -6.19 -13.45 -27.37
N SER A 239 -7.01 -13.31 -26.32
CA SER A 239 -6.97 -12.14 -25.45
C SER A 239 -5.73 -12.11 -24.54
N MET A 240 -4.92 -11.05 -24.62
CA MET A 240 -3.78 -10.86 -23.72
C MET A 240 -4.19 -10.93 -22.24
N ILE A 241 -3.58 -11.84 -21.47
CA ILE A 241 -3.78 -11.94 -20.02
C ILE A 241 -2.96 -10.85 -19.33
N THR A 242 -3.58 -10.12 -18.42
CA THR A 242 -2.97 -8.96 -17.72
C THR A 242 -3.09 -9.01 -16.19
N ALA A 243 -3.78 -9.99 -15.64
CA ALA A 243 -3.81 -10.30 -14.21
C ALA A 243 -4.22 -11.77 -13.99
N VAL A 244 -3.64 -12.43 -12.98
CA VAL A 244 -4.15 -13.72 -12.48
C VAL A 244 -4.39 -13.68 -10.97
N GLY A 245 -5.29 -14.53 -10.49
CA GLY A 245 -5.67 -14.66 -9.10
C GLY A 245 -6.28 -16.02 -8.80
N PHE A 246 -6.57 -16.27 -7.53
CA PHE A 246 -7.28 -17.46 -7.04
C PHE A 246 -8.45 -17.05 -6.15
N THR A 247 -9.41 -17.97 -5.95
CA THR A 247 -10.27 -17.98 -4.76
C THR A 247 -9.45 -18.16 -3.47
N LEU A 248 -10.04 -17.87 -2.32
CA LEU A 248 -9.34 -18.01 -1.02
C LEU A 248 -9.11 -19.50 -0.68
N ASP A 249 -9.97 -20.39 -1.18
CA ASP A 249 -9.79 -21.85 -1.13
C ASP A 249 -8.80 -22.41 -2.17
N GLY A 250 -8.43 -21.64 -3.20
CA GLY A 250 -7.55 -22.03 -4.30
C GLY A 250 -8.21 -22.86 -5.41
N ARG A 251 -9.47 -23.30 -5.27
CA ARG A 251 -10.15 -24.20 -6.23
C ARG A 251 -10.51 -23.55 -7.56
N THR A 252 -10.63 -22.22 -7.62
CA THR A 252 -10.89 -21.48 -8.86
C THR A 252 -9.71 -20.59 -9.22
N ALA A 253 -9.13 -20.81 -10.39
CA ALA A 253 -8.17 -19.90 -11.02
C ALA A 253 -8.93 -18.79 -11.77
N CYS A 254 -8.52 -17.54 -11.57
CA CYS A 254 -9.19 -16.36 -12.09
C CYS A 254 -8.24 -15.58 -13.01
N VAL A 255 -8.66 -15.28 -14.23
CA VAL A 255 -7.80 -14.74 -15.30
C VAL A 255 -8.41 -13.47 -15.87
N GLY A 256 -7.74 -12.34 -15.72
CA GLY A 256 -8.19 -11.03 -16.22
C GLY A 256 -7.45 -10.60 -17.48
N SER A 257 -8.17 -10.08 -18.48
CA SER A 257 -7.61 -9.72 -19.78
C SER A 257 -7.46 -8.21 -20.02
N TYR A 258 -6.71 -7.87 -21.08
CA TYR A 258 -6.60 -6.50 -21.60
C TYR A 258 -7.94 -5.91 -22.08
N THR A 259 -8.88 -6.75 -22.52
CA THR A 259 -10.21 -6.35 -23.02
C THR A 259 -11.24 -6.12 -21.91
N GLY A 260 -10.90 -6.44 -20.66
CA GLY A 260 -11.80 -6.34 -19.51
C GLY A 260 -12.72 -7.55 -19.34
N LEU A 261 -12.37 -8.71 -19.88
CA LEU A 261 -12.96 -9.98 -19.50
C LEU A 261 -12.27 -10.50 -18.24
N VAL A 262 -13.02 -11.20 -17.39
CA VAL A 262 -12.47 -12.05 -16.33
C VAL A 262 -13.04 -13.45 -16.52
N PHE A 263 -12.17 -14.41 -16.81
CA PHE A 263 -12.48 -15.81 -16.98
C PHE A 263 -12.23 -16.56 -15.66
N PHE A 264 -13.00 -17.62 -15.44
CA PHE A 264 -12.90 -18.50 -14.26
C PHE A 264 -12.69 -19.93 -14.72
N TYR A 265 -11.71 -20.59 -14.13
CA TYR A 265 -11.34 -21.97 -14.41
C TYR A 265 -11.32 -22.77 -13.10
N GLU A 266 -11.73 -24.03 -13.13
CA GLU A 266 -11.38 -24.99 -12.07
C GLU A 266 -9.86 -25.16 -12.06
N THR A 267 -9.19 -24.92 -10.93
CA THR A 267 -7.72 -24.96 -10.84
C THR A 267 -7.16 -26.32 -11.25
N GLN A 268 -7.83 -27.42 -10.88
CA GLN A 268 -7.44 -28.76 -11.27
C GLN A 268 -7.83 -29.02 -12.74
N GLY A 269 -6.84 -29.20 -13.60
CA GLY A 269 -7.04 -29.30 -15.05
C GLY A 269 -7.14 -27.97 -15.79
N LEU A 270 -7.19 -26.82 -15.09
CA LEU A 270 -7.55 -25.52 -15.66
C LEU A 270 -8.78 -25.60 -16.59
N LYS A 271 -9.84 -26.30 -16.15
CA LYS A 271 -11.07 -26.47 -16.94
C LYS A 271 -11.87 -25.18 -16.93
N TYR A 272 -12.27 -24.68 -18.10
CA TYR A 272 -13.09 -23.46 -18.19
C TYR A 272 -14.46 -23.66 -17.53
N ASN A 273 -14.88 -22.67 -16.74
CA ASN A 273 -16.18 -22.67 -16.04
C ASN A 273 -17.08 -21.57 -16.58
N THR A 274 -16.67 -20.29 -16.47
CA THR A 274 -17.49 -19.14 -16.88
C THR A 274 -16.66 -17.87 -17.05
N GLN A 275 -17.29 -16.77 -17.48
CA GLN A 275 -16.64 -15.46 -17.64
C GLN A 275 -17.59 -14.30 -17.29
N ILE A 276 -17.02 -13.13 -16.96
CA ILE A 276 -17.76 -11.86 -16.79
C ILE A 276 -17.11 -10.71 -17.55
N VAL A 277 -17.93 -9.72 -17.93
CA VAL A 277 -17.48 -8.50 -18.63
C VAL A 277 -17.37 -7.32 -17.65
N VAL A 278 -16.16 -6.90 -17.34
CA VAL A 278 -15.84 -5.79 -16.44
C VAL A 278 -15.78 -4.48 -17.22
N LYS A 279 -16.87 -3.71 -17.18
CA LYS A 279 -16.96 -2.42 -17.89
C LYS A 279 -17.73 -1.32 -17.17
N LYS A 280 -17.66 -0.09 -17.69
CA LYS A 280 -18.49 1.07 -17.29
C LYS A 280 -19.91 0.89 -17.88
N LYS A 281 -20.96 1.34 -17.17
CA LYS A 281 -22.33 1.34 -17.73
C LYS A 281 -22.33 2.17 -19.02
N GLY A 282 -22.89 1.63 -20.11
CA GLY A 282 -22.90 2.24 -21.44
C GLY A 282 -21.65 2.03 -22.30
N ALA A 283 -20.58 1.40 -21.79
CA ALA A 283 -19.41 1.09 -22.61
C ALA A 283 -19.65 -0.11 -23.55
N LYS A 284 -19.09 -0.06 -24.77
CA LYS A 284 -19.12 -1.18 -25.73
C LYS A 284 -18.23 -2.33 -25.24
N LYS A 285 -16.90 -2.16 -25.29
CA LYS A 285 -15.89 -3.08 -24.71
C LYS A 285 -15.60 -2.75 -23.23
N GLY A 286 -14.84 -3.61 -22.56
CA GLY A 286 -14.27 -3.34 -21.23
C GLY A 286 -12.94 -2.57 -21.30
N LYS A 287 -12.15 -2.66 -20.25
CA LYS A 287 -10.78 -2.16 -20.16
C LYS A 287 -9.93 -3.11 -19.32
N LYS A 288 -8.62 -3.13 -19.60
CA LYS A 288 -7.57 -3.91 -18.93
C LYS A 288 -7.84 -4.15 -17.44
N ILE A 289 -7.85 -5.43 -17.06
CA ILE A 289 -7.81 -5.87 -15.66
C ILE A 289 -6.37 -5.78 -15.16
N THR A 290 -6.14 -5.09 -14.04
CA THR A 290 -4.79 -4.92 -13.46
C THR A 290 -4.55 -5.77 -12.22
N GLY A 291 -5.61 -6.22 -11.56
CA GLY A 291 -5.51 -7.10 -10.41
C GLY A 291 -6.81 -7.82 -10.09
N ILE A 292 -6.65 -9.06 -9.63
CA ILE A 292 -7.67 -9.92 -9.04
C ILE A 292 -7.10 -10.40 -7.71
N GLU A 293 -7.70 -9.99 -6.59
CA GLU A 293 -7.24 -10.36 -5.24
C GLU A 293 -8.45 -10.85 -4.42
N PRO A 294 -8.41 -12.05 -3.79
CA PRO A 294 -9.51 -12.54 -2.97
C PRO A 294 -9.61 -11.78 -1.64
N MET A 295 -10.83 -11.59 -1.13
CA MET A 295 -11.04 -10.96 0.17
C MET A 295 -10.63 -11.91 1.30
N PRO A 296 -9.76 -11.50 2.23
CA PRO A 296 -9.27 -12.37 3.30
C PRO A 296 -10.33 -12.67 4.35
N ASN A 297 -10.09 -13.73 5.13
CA ASN A 297 -10.88 -14.13 6.30
C ASN A 297 -12.37 -14.36 6.04
N MET A 298 -12.72 -14.75 4.80
CA MET A 298 -14.08 -15.14 4.43
C MET A 298 -14.34 -16.63 4.70
N PRO A 299 -15.51 -17.01 5.23
CA PRO A 299 -15.89 -18.41 5.36
C PRO A 299 -16.13 -19.08 3.99
N PRO A 300 -15.99 -20.41 3.89
CA PRO A 300 -16.25 -21.15 2.65
C PRO A 300 -17.64 -20.87 2.07
N GLY A 301 -17.72 -20.63 0.77
CA GLY A 301 -18.99 -20.38 0.06
C GLY A 301 -19.48 -18.93 0.07
N GLU A 302 -18.92 -18.05 0.91
CA GLU A 302 -19.18 -16.60 0.88
C GLU A 302 -18.10 -15.78 0.15
N GLU A 303 -17.19 -16.44 -0.56
CA GLU A 303 -16.01 -15.81 -1.14
C GLU A 303 -16.33 -14.59 -2.03
N LYS A 304 -15.46 -13.57 -1.95
CA LYS A 304 -15.57 -12.31 -2.69
C LYS A 304 -14.22 -12.01 -3.34
N LEU A 305 -14.25 -11.54 -4.59
CA LEU A 305 -13.04 -11.08 -5.28
C LEU A 305 -13.07 -9.57 -5.50
N LEU A 306 -11.91 -8.96 -5.32
CA LEU A 306 -11.63 -7.58 -5.68
C LEU A 306 -11.02 -7.54 -7.09
N ILE A 307 -11.67 -6.84 -8.01
CA ILE A 307 -11.22 -6.67 -9.39
C ILE A 307 -10.88 -5.19 -9.62
N THR A 308 -9.64 -4.90 -9.97
CA THR A 308 -9.17 -3.56 -10.37
C THR A 308 -9.05 -3.48 -11.88
N SER A 309 -9.48 -2.38 -12.49
CA SER A 309 -9.43 -2.19 -13.94
C SER A 309 -9.23 -0.73 -14.35
N ASN A 310 -8.65 -0.54 -15.53
CA ASN A 310 -8.23 0.77 -16.07
C ASN A 310 -9.38 1.73 -16.45
N ASP A 311 -10.59 1.49 -15.96
CA ASP A 311 -11.73 2.42 -16.04
C ASP A 311 -11.85 3.31 -14.78
N SER A 312 -10.76 3.48 -14.03
CA SER A 312 -10.66 4.18 -12.73
C SER A 312 -11.68 3.67 -11.70
N ARG A 313 -11.78 2.34 -11.55
CA ARG A 313 -12.70 1.67 -10.61
C ARG A 313 -12.12 0.37 -10.07
N ILE A 314 -12.49 0.08 -8.82
CA ILE A 314 -12.35 -1.24 -8.21
C ILE A 314 -13.76 -1.80 -7.99
N ARG A 315 -13.94 -3.11 -8.12
CA ARG A 315 -15.22 -3.81 -7.98
C ARG A 315 -15.08 -4.96 -6.99
N MET A 316 -16.02 -5.07 -6.07
CA MET A 316 -16.21 -6.31 -5.29
C MET A 316 -17.25 -7.17 -5.99
N ILE A 317 -16.92 -8.42 -6.31
CA ILE A 317 -17.88 -9.41 -6.81
C ILE A 317 -18.09 -10.54 -5.79
N ASN A 318 -19.30 -11.10 -5.77
CA ASN A 318 -19.64 -12.33 -5.06
C ASN A 318 -19.23 -13.54 -5.91
N MET A 319 -18.51 -14.52 -5.37
CA MET A 319 -18.10 -15.69 -6.17
C MET A 319 -19.20 -16.73 -6.39
N LYS A 320 -20.25 -16.74 -5.57
CA LYS A 320 -21.38 -17.68 -5.71
C LYS A 320 -22.18 -17.46 -6.99
N ASP A 321 -22.45 -16.20 -7.34
CA ASP A 321 -23.31 -15.80 -8.47
C ASP A 321 -22.62 -14.84 -9.47
N LYS A 322 -21.35 -14.48 -9.22
CA LYS A 322 -20.56 -13.48 -9.97
C LYS A 322 -21.18 -12.08 -10.02
N SER A 323 -22.13 -11.78 -9.12
CA SER A 323 -22.79 -10.47 -9.03
C SER A 323 -21.86 -9.38 -8.51
N LEU A 324 -22.13 -8.13 -8.91
CA LEU A 324 -21.41 -6.96 -8.42
C LEU A 324 -21.99 -6.48 -7.08
N ILE A 325 -21.21 -6.59 -6.00
CA ILE A 325 -21.59 -6.10 -4.67
C ILE A 325 -21.30 -4.59 -4.56
N TYR A 326 -20.04 -4.20 -4.74
CA TYR A 326 -19.56 -2.83 -4.48
C TYR A 326 -18.72 -2.27 -5.62
N LYS A 327 -18.63 -0.93 -5.69
CA LYS A 327 -17.91 -0.20 -6.74
C LYS A 327 -17.18 1.01 -6.16
N TYR A 328 -15.90 0.83 -5.87
CA TYR A 328 -15.04 1.86 -5.31
C TYR A 328 -14.54 2.80 -6.42
N LYS A 329 -14.43 4.08 -6.08
CA LYS A 329 -14.11 5.21 -6.96
C LYS A 329 -13.38 6.26 -6.13
N GLY A 330 -12.46 7.00 -6.75
CA GLY A 330 -11.66 8.05 -6.11
C GLY A 330 -10.40 8.22 -6.94
N LEU A 331 -9.58 7.17 -6.91
CA LEU A 331 -8.36 6.98 -7.71
C LEU A 331 -8.53 7.24 -9.21
N VAL A 332 -7.40 7.53 -9.84
CA VAL A 332 -7.19 7.61 -11.29
C VAL A 332 -6.32 6.43 -11.71
N ASN A 333 -6.84 5.55 -12.58
CA ASN A 333 -6.07 4.50 -13.23
C ASN A 333 -6.67 4.26 -14.62
N ASN A 334 -6.00 4.77 -15.65
CA ASN A 334 -6.43 4.77 -17.04
C ASN A 334 -5.58 3.84 -17.92
N THR A 335 -4.30 3.64 -17.57
CA THR A 335 -3.28 2.96 -18.38
C THR A 335 -2.35 2.05 -17.56
N MET A 336 -2.02 2.42 -16.31
CA MET A 336 -1.01 1.73 -15.50
C MET A 336 -1.42 0.31 -15.04
N GLN A 337 -0.47 -0.44 -14.44
CA GLN A 337 -0.71 -1.77 -13.84
C GLN A 337 -1.16 -1.68 -12.35
N ILE A 338 -1.70 -0.53 -11.92
CA ILE A 338 -2.06 -0.29 -10.52
C ILE A 338 -3.20 -1.22 -10.10
N LYS A 339 -2.99 -1.96 -9.01
CA LYS A 339 -3.93 -2.95 -8.47
C LYS A 339 -4.21 -2.71 -6.99
N ALA A 340 -5.50 -2.72 -6.62
CA ALA A 340 -5.92 -2.58 -5.24
C ALA A 340 -5.68 -3.86 -4.44
N THR A 341 -5.41 -3.71 -3.14
CA THR A 341 -5.20 -4.81 -2.19
C THR A 341 -6.01 -4.58 -0.91
N PHE A 342 -6.18 -5.63 -0.10
CA PHE A 342 -6.84 -5.54 1.21
C PHE A 342 -5.84 -5.26 2.35
N SER A 343 -6.34 -4.73 3.46
CA SER A 343 -5.72 -4.99 4.78
C SER A 343 -5.84 -6.48 5.11
N ASP A 344 -4.93 -6.99 5.94
CA ASP A 344 -4.87 -8.43 6.23
C ASP A 344 -6.08 -8.95 7.03
N ASP A 345 -6.76 -8.06 7.74
CA ASP A 345 -8.03 -8.31 8.42
C ASP A 345 -9.28 -8.15 7.52
N GLY A 346 -9.11 -7.65 6.29
CA GLY A 346 -10.19 -7.39 5.33
C GLY A 346 -11.00 -6.11 5.56
N LYS A 347 -10.75 -5.34 6.63
CA LYS A 347 -11.52 -4.12 6.96
C LYS A 347 -11.34 -2.98 5.94
N PHE A 348 -10.21 -2.94 5.24
CA PHE A 348 -9.86 -1.87 4.31
C PHE A 348 -9.43 -2.41 2.94
N ILE A 349 -9.67 -1.62 1.90
CA ILE A 349 -9.06 -1.72 0.58
C ILE A 349 -8.14 -0.51 0.42
N ILE A 350 -6.92 -0.72 -0.09
CA ILE A 350 -5.98 0.33 -0.48
C ILE A 350 -5.60 0.21 -1.95
N CYS A 351 -5.38 1.34 -2.63
CA CYS A 351 -4.93 1.41 -4.02
C CYS A 351 -4.07 2.65 -4.26
N GLY A 352 -3.04 2.51 -5.10
CA GLY A 352 -2.34 3.64 -5.70
C GLY A 352 -3.19 4.37 -6.75
N SER A 353 -2.61 5.39 -7.38
CA SER A 353 -3.29 6.27 -8.33
C SER A 353 -2.29 7.00 -9.23
N GLU A 354 -2.71 7.28 -10.47
CA GLU A 354 -1.96 8.06 -11.48
C GLU A 354 -1.81 9.55 -11.10
N ASP A 355 -2.52 10.03 -10.08
CA ASP A 355 -2.52 11.42 -9.57
C ASP A 355 -1.62 11.66 -8.34
N GLY A 356 -0.80 10.68 -7.95
CA GLY A 356 0.06 10.76 -6.75
C GLY A 356 -0.64 10.40 -5.44
N GLY A 357 -1.95 10.14 -5.47
CA GLY A 357 -2.74 9.75 -4.30
C GLY A 357 -2.61 8.26 -3.94
N ALA A 358 -2.55 7.96 -2.65
CA ALA A 358 -2.91 6.65 -2.11
C ALA A 358 -4.32 6.73 -1.52
N TYR A 359 -5.22 5.87 -2.01
CA TYR A 359 -6.64 5.86 -1.66
C TYR A 359 -7.00 4.65 -0.81
N VAL A 360 -7.81 4.86 0.23
CA VAL A 360 -8.32 3.80 1.12
C VAL A 360 -9.85 3.86 1.18
N TRP A 361 -10.49 2.69 1.21
CA TRP A 361 -11.94 2.53 1.45
C TRP A 361 -12.18 1.50 2.55
N PRO A 362 -13.07 1.74 3.53
CA PRO A 362 -13.54 0.69 4.43
C PRO A 362 -14.45 -0.28 3.66
N THR A 363 -14.30 -1.58 3.90
CA THR A 363 -15.14 -2.64 3.29
C THR A 363 -16.49 -2.78 4.00
N GLY A 364 -16.55 -2.42 5.28
CA GLY A 364 -17.69 -2.71 6.18
C GLY A 364 -17.65 -4.11 6.78
N GLN A 365 -16.58 -4.89 6.55
CA GLN A 365 -16.37 -6.20 7.19
C GLN A 365 -16.10 -6.01 8.69
N THR A 366 -17.01 -6.48 9.54
CA THR A 366 -16.70 -6.73 10.96
C THR A 366 -15.73 -7.90 11.06
N SER A 367 -14.77 -7.82 11.98
CA SER A 367 -13.65 -8.78 12.03
C SER A 367 -14.09 -10.16 12.51
N PHE A 368 -14.06 -11.13 11.60
CA PHE A 368 -13.99 -12.54 11.98
C PHE A 368 -12.56 -12.85 12.42
N SER A 369 -12.28 -12.72 13.73
CA SER A 369 -10.98 -13.11 14.28
C SER A 369 -10.95 -14.62 14.48
N PRO A 370 -10.06 -15.37 13.80
CA PRO A 370 -9.96 -16.82 13.98
C PRO A 370 -9.54 -17.20 15.42
N TYR A 371 -8.94 -16.27 16.16
CA TYR A 371 -8.45 -16.50 17.52
C TYR A 371 -9.51 -16.30 18.62
N ARG A 372 -10.76 -15.92 18.30
CA ARG A 372 -11.84 -15.91 19.30
C ARG A 372 -12.42 -17.29 19.63
N TYR A 373 -12.25 -18.28 18.75
CA TYR A 373 -12.93 -19.58 18.83
C TYR A 373 -12.39 -20.55 19.91
N SER A 374 -11.66 -20.04 20.91
CA SER A 374 -10.95 -20.83 21.94
C SER A 374 -11.15 -20.31 23.37
N ARG A 375 -12.14 -19.44 23.60
CA ARG A 375 -12.40 -18.86 24.94
C ARG A 375 -13.77 -19.22 25.52
N ASP A 376 -14.75 -19.51 24.68
CA ASP A 376 -16.16 -19.61 25.09
C ASP A 376 -16.59 -21.05 25.46
N THR A 377 -15.64 -21.97 25.69
CA THR A 377 -15.90 -23.41 25.92
C THR A 377 -15.56 -23.91 27.32
N TYR A 378 -15.32 -23.01 28.29
CA TYR A 378 -14.79 -23.39 29.61
C TYR A 378 -15.41 -22.68 30.83
N ASP A 379 -16.47 -21.88 30.66
CA ASP A 379 -16.98 -20.98 31.73
C ASP A 379 -18.50 -21.04 31.97
N HIS A 380 -19.14 -22.20 31.74
CA HIS A 380 -20.55 -22.43 32.08
C HIS A 380 -20.75 -23.81 32.73
N GLY A 381 -20.73 -23.85 34.07
CA GLY A 381 -21.10 -25.03 34.86
C GLY A 381 -21.32 -24.67 36.33
N PHE A 382 -22.58 -24.81 36.78
CA PHE A 382 -23.07 -24.59 38.16
C PHE A 382 -22.99 -23.13 38.66
N SER A 383 -23.96 -22.59 39.43
CA SER A 383 -25.27 -23.11 39.87
C SER A 383 -26.17 -21.96 40.38
N ASP A 384 -27.48 -22.10 40.20
CA ASP A 384 -28.61 -21.52 40.98
C ASP A 384 -28.69 -19.98 41.16
N ASP A 385 -29.83 -19.36 41.51
CA ASP A 385 -31.25 -19.53 41.15
C ASP A 385 -32.02 -18.30 41.70
N ASN A 386 -32.66 -17.48 40.84
CA ASN A 386 -34.05 -17.04 41.06
C ASN A 386 -34.69 -16.23 39.92
N SER A 387 -36.03 -16.37 39.81
CA SER A 387 -37.06 -15.41 39.32
C SER A 387 -36.62 -14.18 38.47
N LEU A 388 -37.20 -13.88 37.28
CA LEU A 388 -38.59 -14.07 36.83
C LEU A 388 -38.75 -14.08 35.28
N HIS A 389 -39.85 -14.66 34.80
CA HIS A 389 -40.24 -14.87 33.39
C HIS A 389 -40.99 -13.65 32.77
N PRO A 390 -41.13 -13.49 31.43
CA PRO A 390 -41.92 -14.38 30.55
C PRO A 390 -41.36 -14.62 29.10
N SER A 391 -41.20 -15.88 28.69
CA SER A 391 -42.05 -16.63 27.71
C SER A 391 -41.89 -16.23 26.22
N ASN A 392 -41.01 -16.87 25.45
CA ASN A 392 -41.11 -18.19 24.75
C ASN A 392 -41.97 -18.27 23.48
N THR A 393 -41.30 -18.73 22.41
CA THR A 393 -41.74 -19.61 21.30
C THR A 393 -42.98 -19.29 20.46
N ALA A 394 -42.77 -19.23 19.14
CA ALA A 394 -43.66 -19.83 18.14
C ALA A 394 -42.83 -20.53 17.05
N THR A 395 -43.24 -21.73 16.63
CA THR A 395 -42.55 -22.58 15.64
C THR A 395 -43.12 -22.45 14.23
N PHE A 396 -42.37 -22.94 13.23
CA PHE A 396 -42.81 -22.98 11.82
C PHE A 396 -43.93 -23.99 11.56
N SER A 397 -44.86 -23.64 10.68
CA SER A 397 -45.68 -24.57 9.90
C SER A 397 -46.08 -23.95 8.55
N VAL A 398 -46.41 -24.78 7.56
CA VAL A 398 -46.74 -24.36 6.18
C VAL A 398 -47.91 -25.22 5.66
N PRO A 399 -48.91 -24.61 4.99
CA PRO A 399 -49.79 -25.33 4.08
C PRO A 399 -49.91 -24.70 2.67
N ASN A 400 -50.59 -25.43 1.78
CA ASN A 400 -50.65 -25.20 0.33
C ASN A 400 -51.84 -24.33 -0.15
N SER A 401 -51.86 -24.09 -1.46
CA SER A 401 -52.84 -23.34 -2.26
C SER A 401 -54.27 -23.92 -2.31
N THR A 402 -55.28 -23.04 -2.48
CA THR A 402 -56.27 -23.07 -3.59
C THR A 402 -57.03 -21.73 -3.68
N GLY A 403 -57.60 -21.39 -4.86
CA GLY A 403 -58.51 -20.23 -5.05
C GLY A 403 -59.98 -20.55 -4.69
N PRO A 404 -61.00 -19.70 -4.98
CA PRO A 404 -61.05 -18.76 -6.12
C PRO A 404 -61.54 -17.31 -5.78
N THR A 405 -62.05 -16.60 -6.80
CA THR A 405 -62.42 -15.17 -6.88
C THR A 405 -63.91 -14.88 -6.57
N PRO A 406 -64.45 -13.64 -6.74
CA PRO A 406 -64.10 -12.38 -6.07
C PRO A 406 -65.35 -11.66 -5.49
N ARG A 407 -65.19 -10.52 -4.78
CA ARG A 407 -66.29 -9.52 -4.60
C ARG A 407 -65.80 -8.08 -4.71
N ILE A 408 -66.67 -7.22 -5.25
CA ILE A 408 -66.46 -5.79 -5.51
C ILE A 408 -67.36 -4.97 -4.60
N PHE A 409 -66.81 -3.99 -3.89
CA PHE A 409 -67.47 -2.79 -3.35
C PHE A 409 -66.36 -1.73 -3.17
N THR A 410 -66.06 -0.90 -4.18
CA THR A 410 -66.57 0.49 -4.35
C THR A 410 -66.32 1.41 -3.15
N GLY A 411 -65.32 2.30 -3.25
CA GLY A 411 -65.01 3.31 -2.25
C GLY A 411 -63.80 4.18 -2.60
N ALA A 412 -64.04 5.30 -3.29
CA ALA A 412 -63.08 6.35 -3.65
C ALA A 412 -63.88 7.63 -4.03
N PRO A 413 -63.30 8.85 -4.05
CA PRO A 413 -61.90 9.26 -3.85
C PRO A 413 -61.72 10.05 -2.51
N ALA A 414 -60.65 10.80 -2.19
CA ALA A 414 -59.61 11.43 -3.00
C ALA A 414 -58.29 11.72 -2.24
N SER A 415 -57.24 12.11 -2.99
CA SER A 415 -55.92 12.64 -2.57
C SER A 415 -55.16 11.85 -1.48
N ASP A 416 -54.01 11.22 -1.75
CA ASP A 416 -52.86 11.86 -2.41
C ASP A 416 -51.93 10.86 -3.17
N GLU A 417 -52.51 10.00 -4.03
CA GLU A 417 -51.74 9.04 -4.84
C GLU A 417 -51.03 9.68 -6.05
N ARG A 418 -49.90 10.38 -5.80
CA ARG A 418 -48.93 10.69 -6.87
C ARG A 418 -47.50 10.19 -6.62
N ALA A 419 -47.28 9.48 -5.51
CA ALA A 419 -46.02 8.82 -5.15
C ALA A 419 -45.95 7.32 -5.50
N GLY A 420 -46.76 6.87 -6.48
CA GLY A 420 -46.84 5.47 -6.93
C GLY A 420 -45.53 4.88 -7.46
N LEU A 421 -45.56 3.62 -7.93
CA LEU A 421 -44.41 2.73 -8.18
C LEU A 421 -43.09 3.38 -8.65
N ALA A 422 -43.12 4.37 -9.55
CA ALA A 422 -41.92 5.12 -9.98
C ALA A 422 -41.18 5.82 -8.83
N GLY A 423 -41.87 6.29 -7.78
CA GLY A 423 -41.27 6.88 -6.57
C GLY A 423 -40.68 5.83 -5.61
N TRP A 424 -41.17 4.60 -5.63
CA TRP A 424 -40.57 3.45 -4.96
C TRP A 424 -39.34 2.95 -5.73
N LEU A 425 -39.44 2.85 -7.06
CA LEU A 425 -38.32 2.49 -7.96
C LEU A 425 -37.18 3.52 -7.91
N LYS A 426 -37.49 4.82 -7.89
CA LYS A 426 -36.48 5.87 -7.68
C LYS A 426 -35.81 5.75 -6.32
N ARG A 427 -36.56 5.45 -5.24
CA ARG A 427 -35.98 5.22 -3.90
C ARG A 427 -35.15 3.94 -3.82
N SER A 428 -35.55 2.85 -4.48
CA SER A 428 -34.75 1.62 -4.52
C SER A 428 -33.49 1.79 -5.38
N GLU A 429 -33.59 2.42 -6.56
CA GLU A 429 -32.43 2.83 -7.35
C GLU A 429 -31.49 3.75 -6.57
N GLN A 430 -32.01 4.71 -5.80
CA GLN A 430 -31.20 5.64 -5.01
C GLN A 430 -30.49 4.93 -3.86
N ARG A 431 -31.20 4.06 -3.12
CA ARG A 431 -30.61 3.18 -2.09
C ARG A 431 -29.55 2.24 -2.67
N VAL A 432 -29.69 1.81 -3.94
CA VAL A 432 -28.66 1.06 -4.69
C VAL A 432 -27.50 1.97 -5.13
N LYS A 433 -27.74 3.21 -5.56
CA LYS A 433 -26.69 4.19 -5.91
C LYS A 433 -25.85 4.57 -4.69
N GLU A 434 -26.47 4.69 -3.52
CA GLU A 434 -25.82 4.93 -2.23
C GLU A 434 -24.99 3.71 -1.78
N LYS A 435 -25.54 2.48 -1.85
CA LYS A 435 -24.75 1.23 -1.70
C LYS A 435 -23.55 1.13 -2.68
N LEU A 436 -23.57 1.87 -3.79
CA LEU A 436 -22.51 1.91 -4.80
C LEU A 436 -21.55 3.13 -4.69
N LEU A 437 -21.58 3.85 -3.57
CA LEU A 437 -20.57 4.84 -3.18
C LEU A 437 -20.07 4.59 -1.75
N HIS A 438 -19.06 3.73 -1.61
CA HIS A 438 -18.28 3.71 -0.37
C HIS A 438 -17.47 5.02 -0.24
N PRO A 439 -17.42 5.65 0.95
CA PRO A 439 -16.53 6.77 1.21
C PRO A 439 -15.06 6.34 1.11
N HIS A 440 -14.17 7.31 0.90
CA HIS A 440 -12.73 7.11 0.96
C HIS A 440 -12.04 8.23 1.70
N GLU A 441 -10.90 7.87 2.28
CA GLU A 441 -9.83 8.78 2.63
C GLU A 441 -8.67 8.58 1.65
N HIS A 442 -7.93 9.64 1.38
CA HIS A 442 -6.72 9.60 0.56
C HIS A 442 -5.73 10.64 1.02
N PHE A 443 -4.47 10.42 0.67
CA PHE A 443 -3.37 11.31 0.95
C PHE A 443 -2.43 11.35 -0.25
N ASP A 444 -1.69 12.45 -0.36
CA ASP A 444 -0.70 12.66 -1.43
C ASP A 444 0.57 11.89 -1.01
N ALA A 445 0.74 10.69 -1.56
CA ALA A 445 1.78 9.76 -1.13
C ALA A 445 3.10 10.00 -1.87
N HIS A 446 3.02 10.34 -3.15
CA HIS A 446 4.15 10.58 -4.02
C HIS A 446 3.91 11.79 -4.92
N LYS A 447 5.00 12.42 -5.39
CA LYS A 447 4.91 13.50 -6.41
C LYS A 447 4.63 12.93 -7.81
N SER A 448 4.88 11.63 -8.02
CA SER A 448 4.62 10.91 -9.25
C SER A 448 3.53 9.84 -9.05
N ILE A 449 3.21 9.09 -10.09
CA ILE A 449 2.27 7.96 -10.08
C ILE A 449 2.58 7.01 -8.92
N VAL A 450 1.59 6.76 -8.04
CA VAL A 450 1.68 5.71 -7.02
C VAL A 450 1.39 4.37 -7.70
N THR A 451 2.44 3.69 -8.10
CA THR A 451 2.38 2.39 -8.81
C THR A 451 1.86 1.27 -7.91
N SER A 452 2.19 1.32 -6.61
CA SER A 452 1.76 0.33 -5.63
C SER A 452 1.47 0.96 -4.27
N ALA A 453 0.45 0.46 -3.58
CA ALA A 453 0.11 0.83 -2.22
C ALA A 453 -0.48 -0.39 -1.50
N ILE A 454 0.11 -0.79 -0.37
CA ILE A 454 -0.27 -1.99 0.38
C ILE A 454 -0.26 -1.72 1.89
N PHE A 455 -1.06 -2.46 2.64
CA PHE A 455 -0.93 -2.56 4.10
C PHE A 455 0.13 -3.60 4.48
N ALA A 456 0.81 -3.38 5.61
CA ALA A 456 1.56 -4.44 6.28
C ALA A 456 0.61 -5.42 6.98
N PRO A 457 0.91 -6.73 7.01
CA PRO A 457 0.12 -7.69 7.76
C PRO A 457 0.26 -7.51 9.28
N LEU A 458 -0.68 -8.07 10.04
CA LEU A 458 -0.69 -8.09 11.50
C LEU A 458 0.63 -8.52 12.11
N ARG A 459 1.27 -9.56 11.54
CA ARG A 459 2.55 -10.09 12.02
C ARG A 459 3.69 -9.06 11.99
N THR A 460 3.68 -8.12 11.05
CA THR A 460 4.64 -7.00 11.02
C THR A 460 4.43 -6.06 12.22
N ARG A 461 3.16 -5.74 12.54
CA ARG A 461 2.79 -4.90 13.68
C ARG A 461 3.16 -5.59 15.01
N GLN A 462 2.86 -6.89 15.12
CA GLN A 462 3.17 -7.73 16.27
C GLN A 462 4.67 -7.92 16.49
N GLN A 463 5.46 -8.09 15.43
CA GLN A 463 6.92 -8.20 15.54
C GLN A 463 7.53 -6.90 16.07
N LEU A 464 7.20 -5.75 15.48
CA LEU A 464 7.67 -4.45 15.96
C LEU A 464 7.25 -4.20 17.41
N ALA A 465 6.01 -4.52 17.78
CA ALA A 465 5.54 -4.41 19.16
C ALA A 465 6.24 -5.37 20.15
N SER A 466 6.86 -6.45 19.65
CA SER A 466 7.57 -7.43 20.48
C SER A 466 9.04 -7.07 20.77
N THR A 467 9.65 -6.14 20.01
CA THR A 467 11.04 -5.71 20.26
C THR A 467 11.16 -4.85 21.52
N GLY A 468 10.08 -4.20 21.95
CA GLY A 468 10.12 -3.19 23.01
C GLY A 468 10.78 -1.87 22.60
N CYS A 469 11.18 -1.71 21.33
CA CYS A 469 11.83 -0.51 20.82
C CYS A 469 10.92 0.35 19.91
N ASP A 470 9.73 -0.14 19.54
CA ASP A 470 8.79 0.59 18.68
C ASP A 470 8.00 1.66 19.45
N LEU A 471 8.33 2.92 19.22
CA LEU A 471 7.79 4.06 19.98
C LEU A 471 6.26 4.20 19.89
N ILE A 472 5.65 3.83 18.76
CA ILE A 472 4.19 3.92 18.58
C ILE A 472 3.48 2.76 19.29
N TYR A 473 3.95 1.53 19.12
CA TYR A 473 3.34 0.35 19.73
C TYR A 473 3.63 0.21 21.21
N ASN A 474 4.75 0.76 21.71
CA ASN A 474 5.05 0.87 23.14
C ASN A 474 4.04 1.77 23.87
N HIS A 475 3.66 2.89 23.26
CA HIS A 475 2.66 3.82 23.78
C HIS A 475 1.23 3.53 23.31
N THR A 476 1.00 2.46 22.54
CA THR A 476 -0.37 2.07 22.16
C THR A 476 -1.04 1.37 23.34
N SER A 477 -2.07 2.03 23.88
CA SER A 477 -2.87 1.54 25.01
C SER A 477 -3.59 0.24 24.69
N LEU A 478 -3.29 -0.81 25.46
CA LEU A 478 -3.90 -2.14 25.31
C LEU A 478 -4.92 -2.43 26.43
N PRO A 479 -6.10 -3.01 26.12
CA PRO A 479 -7.04 -3.49 27.13
C PRO A 479 -6.53 -4.78 27.77
N LEU A 480 -6.38 -4.78 29.10
CA LEU A 480 -5.98 -5.97 29.86
C LEU A 480 -7.01 -7.10 29.76
N THR A 481 -6.55 -8.32 29.51
CA THR A 481 -7.31 -9.52 29.87
C THR A 481 -7.10 -9.79 31.36
N LYS A 482 -8.16 -9.65 32.18
CA LYS A 482 -8.12 -10.06 33.59
C LYS A 482 -7.74 -11.54 33.71
N SER A 483 -6.82 -11.87 34.62
CA SER A 483 -6.86 -13.15 35.33
C SER A 483 -8.02 -13.14 36.33
N ALA A 484 -8.65 -14.29 36.58
CA ALA A 484 -9.79 -14.38 37.47
C ALA A 484 -9.38 -14.26 38.95
N SER A 485 -9.32 -13.02 39.45
CA SER A 485 -9.19 -12.71 40.88
C SER A 485 -9.76 -11.31 41.16
N ASN A 486 -10.95 -11.31 41.76
CA ASN A 486 -11.71 -10.26 42.46
C ASN A 486 -11.51 -8.76 42.11
N ASP A 487 -12.64 -8.14 41.76
CA ASP A 487 -13.17 -6.87 42.25
C ASP A 487 -12.49 -5.52 41.93
N THR A 488 -13.34 -4.49 41.95
CA THR A 488 -13.11 -3.10 41.51
C THR A 488 -12.88 -2.93 39.99
N SER A 489 -13.58 -1.94 39.41
CA SER A 489 -13.62 -1.69 37.97
C SER A 489 -12.69 -0.55 37.56
N THR A 490 -11.40 -0.84 37.43
CA THR A 490 -10.42 0.08 36.82
C THR A 490 -9.79 -0.60 35.61
N ILE A 491 -9.97 -0.03 34.41
CA ILE A 491 -9.26 -0.51 33.21
C ILE A 491 -7.83 0.03 33.30
N ALA A 492 -6.94 -0.73 33.91
CA ALA A 492 -5.52 -0.42 33.90
C ALA A 492 -4.94 -0.62 32.48
N THR A 493 -4.06 0.28 32.07
CA THR A 493 -3.59 0.41 30.68
C THR A 493 -2.11 0.08 30.60
N LEU A 494 -1.72 -0.84 29.71
CA LEU A 494 -0.31 -1.14 29.49
C LEU A 494 0.37 -0.01 28.70
N SER A 495 1.25 0.73 29.36
CA SER A 495 2.14 1.75 28.78
C SER A 495 3.56 1.52 29.31
N LEU A 496 4.53 1.33 28.40
CA LEU A 496 5.93 0.99 28.72
C LEU A 496 6.75 2.13 29.39
N THR A 497 6.07 3.10 29.99
CA THR A 497 6.61 4.37 30.53
C THR A 497 7.53 4.27 31.75
N SER A 498 8.02 3.07 32.13
CA SER A 498 8.82 2.89 33.35
C SER A 498 9.89 1.78 33.33
N LEU A 499 10.25 1.20 32.18
CA LEU A 499 11.41 0.30 32.13
C LEU A 499 12.71 1.12 32.06
N ALA A 500 13.53 1.03 33.10
CA ALA A 500 14.90 1.53 33.06
C ALA A 500 15.79 0.58 32.21
N PRO A 501 16.83 1.07 31.51
CA PRO A 501 17.67 0.23 30.64
C PRO A 501 18.54 -0.84 31.34
N SER A 502 18.41 -1.03 32.65
CA SER A 502 19.31 -1.88 33.47
C SER A 502 18.86 -3.34 33.62
N ASP A 503 17.55 -3.62 33.52
CA ASP A 503 16.97 -4.89 34.01
C ASP A 503 16.63 -5.85 32.85
N LEU A 504 17.54 -5.96 31.87
CA LEU A 504 17.41 -6.89 30.74
C LEU A 504 17.83 -8.31 31.14
N SER A 505 16.87 -9.09 31.64
CA SER A 505 16.95 -10.56 31.67
C SER A 505 16.80 -11.13 30.26
N ASP A 506 17.49 -12.23 29.93
CA ASP A 506 17.44 -12.90 28.61
C ASP A 506 16.05 -13.39 28.17
N ALA A 507 15.08 -13.45 29.09
CA ALA A 507 13.68 -13.74 28.78
C ALA A 507 12.92 -12.45 28.41
N PRO A 508 12.22 -12.39 27.25
CA PRO A 508 11.39 -11.23 26.92
C PRO A 508 10.29 -11.06 27.98
N SER A 509 10.10 -9.83 28.44
CA SER A 509 9.18 -9.55 29.55
C SER A 509 7.75 -10.02 29.21
N LYS A 510 6.99 -10.40 30.25
CA LYS A 510 5.60 -10.85 30.11
C LYS A 510 4.73 -9.83 29.35
N GLU A 511 5.05 -8.55 29.45
CA GLU A 511 4.36 -7.48 28.71
C GLU A 511 4.65 -7.54 27.21
N LEU A 512 5.92 -7.70 26.78
CA LEU A 512 6.28 -7.83 25.37
C LEU A 512 5.62 -9.05 24.73
N LEU A 513 5.52 -10.16 25.48
CA LEU A 513 4.81 -11.35 25.05
C LEU A 513 3.31 -11.11 24.84
N GLU A 514 2.63 -10.34 25.70
CA GLU A 514 1.23 -9.95 25.44
C GLU A 514 1.09 -8.92 24.31
N ARG A 515 2.00 -7.93 24.20
CA ARG A 515 2.02 -6.97 23.08
C ARG A 515 2.10 -7.69 21.73
N SER A 516 2.96 -8.72 21.61
CA SER A 516 3.09 -9.56 20.41
C SER A 516 1.80 -10.27 19.95
N LYS A 517 0.75 -10.34 20.79
CA LYS A 517 -0.52 -11.02 20.47
C LYS A 517 -1.62 -10.05 20.02
N TYR A 518 -1.44 -8.75 20.21
CA TYR A 518 -2.49 -7.75 19.97
C TYR A 518 -2.70 -7.45 18.47
N ASP A 519 -3.86 -6.88 18.09
CA ASP A 519 -4.26 -6.69 16.68
C ASP A 519 -3.74 -5.39 16.02
N TYR A 520 -3.41 -4.40 16.85
CA TYR A 520 -2.99 -3.05 16.46
C TYR A 520 -3.87 -2.43 15.37
N ALA A 521 -5.20 -2.62 15.43
CA ALA A 521 -6.13 -2.23 14.36
C ALA A 521 -6.06 -0.75 13.96
N GLN A 522 -5.76 0.14 14.91
CA GLN A 522 -5.60 1.60 14.67
C GLN A 522 -4.16 1.99 14.32
N GLY A 523 -3.18 1.12 14.55
CA GLY A 523 -1.76 1.36 14.30
C GLY A 523 -1.30 0.72 12.99
N GLN A 524 -2.04 0.93 11.91
CA GLN A 524 -1.73 0.36 10.60
C GLN A 524 -0.40 0.91 10.04
N ILE A 525 0.29 0.07 9.28
CA ILE A 525 1.45 0.45 8.47
C ILE A 525 1.04 0.32 7.00
N ILE A 526 1.35 1.34 6.21
CA ILE A 526 1.13 1.37 4.76
C ILE A 526 2.50 1.55 4.09
N VAL A 527 2.74 0.84 2.98
CA VAL A 527 3.93 1.06 2.14
C VAL A 527 3.46 1.43 0.73
N THR A 528 4.01 2.51 0.17
CA THR A 528 3.68 3.00 -1.18
C THR A 528 4.92 3.16 -2.03
N ALA A 529 4.89 2.67 -3.27
CA ALA A 529 5.96 2.82 -4.24
C ALA A 529 5.51 3.68 -5.44
N ASP A 530 6.48 4.26 -6.17
CA ASP A 530 6.23 5.23 -7.24
C ASP A 530 6.89 4.90 -8.59
N GLY A 531 6.59 5.73 -9.59
CA GLY A 531 7.12 5.63 -10.96
C GLY A 531 8.59 6.02 -11.15
N HIS A 532 9.30 6.42 -10.10
CA HIS A 532 10.72 6.78 -10.13
C HIS A 532 11.60 5.92 -9.20
N GLY A 533 11.00 5.10 -8.35
CA GLY A 533 11.68 4.15 -7.44
C GLY A 533 11.58 4.50 -5.96
N ALA A 534 10.90 5.59 -5.58
CA ALA A 534 10.73 5.98 -4.20
C ALA A 534 9.76 5.04 -3.46
N ILE A 535 10.19 4.49 -2.33
CA ILE A 535 9.36 3.65 -1.45
C ILE A 535 9.17 4.38 -0.12
N HIS A 536 7.94 4.82 0.14
CA HIS A 536 7.54 5.50 1.37
C HIS A 536 6.83 4.54 2.33
N VAL A 537 7.22 4.61 3.61
CA VAL A 537 6.63 3.83 4.70
C VAL A 537 5.87 4.76 5.64
N TRP A 538 4.57 4.56 5.71
CA TRP A 538 3.65 5.37 6.50
C TRP A 538 3.14 4.59 7.70
N ARG A 539 2.94 5.27 8.81
CA ARG A 539 2.39 4.68 10.04
C ARG A 539 1.22 5.50 10.53
N LEU A 540 0.16 4.84 10.99
CA LEU A 540 -0.83 5.48 11.85
C LEU A 540 -0.29 5.49 13.28
N ASP A 541 -0.17 6.67 13.87
CA ASP A 541 0.15 6.79 15.30
C ASP A 541 -1.05 6.33 16.14
N SER A 542 -0.99 5.11 16.68
CA SER A 542 -1.92 4.63 17.72
C SER A 542 -1.46 4.96 19.14
N GLY A 543 -0.36 5.71 19.30
CA GLY A 543 0.23 6.06 20.58
C GLY A 543 -0.62 7.02 21.42
N GLN A 544 -0.59 6.78 22.72
CA GLN A 544 -1.13 7.65 23.78
C GLN A 544 0.04 8.07 24.67
N TYR A 545 0.73 9.12 24.24
CA TYR A 545 1.86 9.69 24.97
C TYR A 545 1.35 10.50 26.15
N ALA A 546 1.83 10.21 27.35
CA ALA A 546 1.54 11.03 28.51
C ALA A 546 2.11 12.45 28.28
N ASN A 547 1.36 13.48 28.66
CA ASN A 547 1.89 14.84 28.74
C ASN A 547 3.03 14.83 29.77
N ARG A 548 4.28 14.77 29.31
CA ARG A 548 5.38 15.33 30.09
C ARG A 548 5.11 16.83 30.19
N SER A 549 4.52 17.22 31.31
CA SER A 549 4.73 18.58 31.82
C SER A 549 6.23 18.86 31.78
N PRO A 550 6.64 20.10 31.48
CA PRO A 550 8.03 20.47 31.68
C PRO A 550 8.33 20.20 33.16
N LEU A 551 9.23 19.24 33.42
CA LEU A 551 9.70 18.99 34.77
C LEU A 551 10.26 20.33 35.25
N SER A 552 9.60 20.93 36.24
CA SER A 552 10.23 22.02 36.96
C SER A 552 11.54 21.45 37.48
N HIS A 553 12.64 22.16 37.22
CA HIS A 553 13.90 21.81 37.87
C HIS A 553 13.65 21.98 39.37
N ARG A 554 13.36 20.85 40.04
CA ARG A 554 13.36 20.75 41.49
C ARG A 554 14.81 20.88 41.92
N ALA A 555 15.30 22.11 41.91
CA ALA A 555 16.60 22.48 42.38
C ALA A 555 16.71 21.91 43.81
N SER A 556 17.60 20.94 43.96
CA SER A 556 17.98 20.43 45.26
C SER A 556 18.72 21.57 45.95
N ASN A 557 17.99 22.35 46.74
CA ASN A 557 18.55 23.35 47.65
C ASN A 557 19.39 22.65 48.73
N LEU A 558 20.59 22.22 48.33
CA LEU A 558 21.66 21.86 49.22
C LEU A 558 22.21 23.16 49.79
N THR A 559 21.67 23.56 50.94
CA THR A 559 22.13 24.72 51.71
C THR A 559 23.52 24.42 52.28
N ILE A 560 24.55 24.59 51.46
CA ILE A 560 25.95 24.48 51.90
C ILE A 560 26.25 25.66 52.82
N ALA A 561 26.37 25.38 54.12
CA ALA A 561 26.75 26.37 55.11
C ALA A 561 28.20 26.81 54.90
N SER A 562 28.44 28.12 54.99
CA SER A 562 29.75 28.73 54.76
C SER A 562 30.70 28.52 55.94
N LEU A 563 31.85 27.86 55.72
CA LEU A 563 33.00 27.91 56.62
C LEU A 563 34.29 28.13 55.82
N SER A 564 34.86 29.33 55.96
CA SER A 564 36.11 29.75 55.31
C SER A 564 37.27 29.75 56.31
N PRO A 565 38.42 29.13 55.98
CA PRO A 565 39.71 29.46 56.59
C PRO A 565 40.48 30.52 55.77
N PRO A 566 41.37 31.33 56.37
CA PRO A 566 41.96 32.50 55.72
C PRO A 566 43.25 32.23 54.93
N LEU A 567 43.51 33.11 53.95
CA LEU A 567 44.78 33.21 53.20
C LEU A 567 45.95 33.67 54.08
N LYS A 568 47.16 33.17 53.77
CA LYS A 568 48.42 33.88 54.02
C LYS A 568 49.21 34.01 52.71
N ARG A 569 49.90 35.14 52.54
CA ARG A 569 50.73 35.48 51.36
C ARG A 569 52.20 35.22 51.65
N HIS A 570 52.97 34.81 50.64
CA HIS A 570 54.39 35.10 50.37
C HIS A 570 54.79 34.36 49.05
N SER A 571 55.84 34.70 48.30
CA SER A 571 56.20 36.01 47.69
C SER A 571 57.40 35.80 46.73
N MET A 572 57.22 36.11 45.43
CA MET A 572 58.25 36.38 44.40
C MET A 572 59.34 35.32 44.05
N ASP A 573 59.90 35.55 42.86
CA ASP A 573 61.05 34.93 42.18
C ASP A 573 60.81 33.63 41.35
N GLY A 574 61.39 33.47 40.14
CA GLY A 574 62.15 34.43 39.32
C GLY A 574 62.93 33.77 38.17
N SER A 575 62.96 34.39 36.98
CA SER A 575 63.70 33.94 35.76
C SER A 575 63.20 32.61 35.12
N ALA A 576 63.59 32.22 33.90
CA ALA A 576 63.41 32.76 32.54
C ALA A 576 64.16 31.82 31.54
N ALA A 577 63.97 31.99 30.22
CA ALA A 577 64.67 31.30 29.11
C ALA A 577 64.34 29.78 28.90
N ALA A 578 64.51 29.17 27.72
CA ALA A 578 64.54 29.65 26.31
C ALA A 578 64.60 28.46 25.31
N PHE A 579 63.86 28.54 24.19
CA PHE A 579 64.01 27.70 22.96
C PHE A 579 63.79 26.17 23.16
N ASP A 580 63.66 25.30 22.13
CA ASP A 580 63.79 25.46 20.67
C ASP A 580 62.77 24.61 19.87
N HIS A 581 62.74 24.73 18.53
CA HIS A 581 61.94 23.95 17.58
C HIS A 581 62.54 22.56 17.26
N LEU A 582 61.71 21.60 16.82
CA LEU A 582 61.70 21.04 15.44
C LEU A 582 60.80 19.80 15.23
N THR A 583 60.43 19.54 13.97
CA THR A 583 59.85 18.28 13.47
C THR A 583 60.85 17.54 12.56
N PRO A 584 60.80 16.19 12.51
CA PRO A 584 60.68 15.47 11.23
C PRO A 584 59.78 14.20 11.35
N SER A 585 58.94 13.77 10.39
CA SER A 585 59.09 13.34 8.98
C SER A 585 59.23 11.81 8.77
N LEU A 586 58.53 11.29 7.74
CA LEU A 586 58.76 10.00 7.03
C LEU A 586 60.17 9.99 6.37
N PRO A 587 60.74 8.87 5.82
CA PRO A 587 60.16 7.78 5.00
C PRO A 587 60.86 6.39 5.26
N PRO A 588 61.19 5.45 4.32
CA PRO A 588 60.76 5.15 2.93
C PRO A 588 60.40 3.65 2.66
N SER A 589 60.21 3.29 1.37
CA SER A 589 60.01 1.95 0.79
C SER A 589 61.29 1.31 0.23
N HIS A 590 61.31 0.00 -0.12
CA HIS A 590 61.97 -0.54 -1.34
C HIS A 590 61.68 -2.05 -1.61
N ASP A 591 61.46 -2.39 -2.90
CA ASP A 591 61.80 -3.61 -3.68
C ASP A 591 61.48 -5.07 -3.25
N SER A 592 61.60 -6.11 -4.12
CA SER A 592 61.06 -6.40 -5.49
C SER A 592 61.51 -7.82 -5.95
N LEU A 593 61.44 -8.15 -7.26
CA LEU A 593 61.63 -9.47 -7.94
C LEU A 593 60.44 -10.45 -7.81
N THR A 594 59.73 -10.97 -8.83
CA THR A 594 59.91 -11.35 -10.26
C THR A 594 60.38 -12.79 -10.54
N THR A 595 59.46 -13.64 -11.02
CA THR A 595 59.68 -14.62 -12.11
C THR A 595 58.44 -14.73 -13.00
N ALA A 596 58.65 -14.75 -14.33
CA ALA A 596 57.69 -15.28 -15.31
C ALA A 596 58.06 -16.76 -15.58
N SER A 597 57.50 -17.56 -16.49
CA SER A 597 56.48 -17.47 -17.55
C SER A 597 55.89 -18.91 -17.71
N THR A 598 54.85 -19.25 -18.48
CA THR A 598 54.65 -19.13 -19.95
C THR A 598 53.17 -19.30 -20.32
N SER A 599 52.81 -18.90 -21.55
CA SER A 599 51.47 -19.04 -22.13
C SER A 599 51.38 -20.11 -23.22
N SER A 600 50.17 -20.56 -23.52
CA SER A 600 49.83 -21.16 -24.82
C SER A 600 48.43 -20.70 -25.26
N GLN A 601 48.39 -19.74 -26.20
CA GLN A 601 47.18 -19.38 -26.94
C GLN A 601 47.04 -20.25 -28.19
N LEU A 602 45.82 -20.45 -28.69
CA LEU A 602 45.46 -20.67 -30.10
C LEU A 602 43.93 -20.38 -30.26
N PRO A 603 43.37 -20.17 -31.47
CA PRO A 603 42.98 -18.81 -31.83
C PRO A 603 41.48 -18.60 -32.11
N VAL A 604 41.10 -17.33 -32.25
CA VAL A 604 39.75 -16.88 -32.66
C VAL A 604 39.71 -16.61 -34.17
N ALA A 605 38.60 -16.96 -34.82
CA ALA A 605 38.24 -16.52 -36.18
C ALA A 605 36.92 -15.70 -36.17
N PRO A 606 36.70 -14.77 -37.12
CA PRO A 606 35.71 -13.69 -36.93
C PRO A 606 34.36 -13.91 -37.65
N THR A 607 33.27 -13.38 -37.07
CA THR A 607 31.97 -13.28 -37.75
C THR A 607 31.27 -11.92 -37.54
N ALA A 608 30.77 -11.39 -38.66
CA ALA A 608 29.93 -10.21 -38.90
C ALA A 608 29.26 -9.45 -37.73
N LYS A 609 29.33 -8.11 -37.80
CA LYS A 609 28.40 -7.17 -37.15
C LYS A 609 27.05 -7.13 -37.91
N PRO A 610 25.91 -7.11 -37.23
CA PRO A 610 24.71 -6.44 -37.71
C PRO A 610 24.57 -5.05 -37.08
N SER A 611 24.26 -4.04 -37.89
CA SER A 611 23.95 -2.68 -37.42
C SER A 611 22.47 -2.56 -37.03
N SER A 612 22.17 -2.23 -35.77
CA SER A 612 20.83 -1.84 -35.33
C SER A 612 20.84 -0.42 -34.74
N GLN A 613 19.91 0.42 -35.19
CA GLN A 613 19.85 1.83 -34.81
C GLN A 613 19.31 2.00 -33.39
N LYS A 614 19.98 2.84 -32.57
CA LYS A 614 19.35 3.37 -31.35
C LYS A 614 18.14 4.23 -31.75
N ARG A 615 16.95 3.81 -31.37
CA ARG A 615 15.70 4.59 -31.51
C ARG A 615 15.01 4.69 -30.15
N SER A 616 15.19 5.82 -29.49
CA SER A 616 14.44 6.22 -28.30
C SER A 616 12.99 6.51 -28.69
N PHE A 617 12.02 5.85 -28.07
CA PHE A 617 10.60 6.17 -28.21
C PHE A 617 9.90 6.21 -26.86
N HIS A 618 9.47 7.41 -26.45
CA HIS A 618 8.37 7.56 -25.51
C HIS A 618 7.05 7.20 -26.21
N LEU A 619 6.05 6.81 -25.41
CA LEU A 619 4.63 6.69 -25.76
C LEU A 619 4.25 5.72 -26.88
N PHE A 620 3.39 4.75 -26.55
CA PHE A 620 2.25 4.44 -27.42
C PHE A 620 0.97 4.22 -26.61
N SER A 621 0.22 5.30 -26.43
CA SER A 621 -1.23 5.22 -26.36
C SER A 621 -1.79 5.03 -27.77
N SER A 622 -2.80 4.17 -27.92
CA SER A 622 -3.42 3.73 -29.18
C SER A 622 -2.61 2.72 -30.01
N LEU A 623 -3.33 1.70 -30.47
CA LEU A 623 -3.02 0.81 -31.59
C LEU A 623 -4.32 0.69 -32.43
N PRO A 624 -4.26 0.27 -33.70
CA PRO A 624 -5.33 0.50 -34.68
C PRO A 624 -6.55 -0.44 -34.57
N ARG A 625 -7.40 -0.38 -35.61
CA ARG A 625 -8.79 -0.89 -35.69
C ARG A 625 -8.96 -2.38 -35.40
#